data_AF-A0A7K1CBD5-F1
#
_entry.id   AF-A0A7K1CBD5-F1
#
_cell.length_a   1.000
_cell.length_b   1.000
_cell.length_c   1.000
_cell.angle_alpha   90.00
_cell.angle_beta   90.00
_cell.angle_gamma   90.00
#
_symmetry.space_group_name_H-M   'P 1'
#
loop_
_entity.id
_entity.type
_entity.pdbx_description
1 polymer ?
#
loop_
_entity_poly.entity_id
_entity_poly.type
_entity_poly.pdbx_seq_one_letter_code
_entity_poly.pdbx_strand_id
1 'polypeptide(L)'
;MSWAAHELESYFLQEHLKHRLKTKVSYLAILLGCLLPDLFTKLPVYGLQIGDMTLIKAAEPWKYHRGWPGVGATHSLLFIVLFALLILAWKKNRAWAFGLLLGGWAHVLTDCFDSVGTMLFFPFTTQHYSTGMWAYAAQAGRYGDASAYFSSFGGVWDFLWLCLALGGPKVFTRKFFREEIVPNDSAWAWLQNRFRMSETTMLALYRAYFVYGGCRIFGWFIWARLINPERGTQTLDWSWGGPDWVDKAPDFQTADTWAGFIGQTAIGIAGVSVSMWLIWRLVGRRLWARAH
;
A
#
# COMPACT_ATOMS: atom_id res chain seq x y z
N MET A 1 -3.11 -8.59 -0.65
CA MET A 1 -2.11 -7.63 -0.17
C MET A 1 -0.90 -7.75 -1.06
N SER A 2 -0.41 -6.64 -1.60
CA SER A 2 0.86 -6.66 -2.34
C SER A 2 2.05 -6.67 -1.38
N TRP A 3 3.06 -7.48 -1.71
CA TRP A 3 4.21 -7.72 -0.85
C TRP A 3 5.41 -6.83 -1.14
N ALA A 4 5.62 -6.41 -2.38
CA ALA A 4 6.75 -5.57 -2.77
C ALA A 4 6.39 -4.42 -3.75
N ALA A 5 5.16 -4.35 -4.28
CA ALA A 5 4.79 -3.27 -5.21
C ALA A 5 4.86 -1.90 -4.53
N HIS A 6 4.47 -1.82 -3.26
CA HIS A 6 4.48 -0.58 -2.47
C HIS A 6 5.88 0.03 -2.33
N GLU A 7 6.92 -0.81 -2.38
CA GLU A 7 8.30 -0.38 -2.40
C GLU A 7 8.69 0.32 -3.72
N LEU A 8 8.12 -0.14 -4.83
CA LEU A 8 8.56 0.18 -6.19
C LEU A 8 7.69 1.23 -6.88
N GLU A 9 6.38 1.23 -6.60
CA GLU A 9 5.41 2.16 -7.19
C GLU A 9 5.75 3.62 -6.88
N SER A 10 6.37 3.88 -5.72
CA SER A 10 6.75 5.22 -5.28
C SER A 10 7.71 5.92 -6.25
N TYR A 11 8.62 5.18 -6.91
CA TYR A 11 9.54 5.72 -7.92
C TYR A 11 8.79 6.14 -9.19
N PHE A 12 7.84 5.31 -9.64
CA PHE A 12 7.04 5.59 -10.82
C PHE A 12 6.05 6.73 -10.57
N LEU A 13 5.34 6.70 -9.44
CA LEU A 13 4.37 7.73 -9.06
C LEU A 13 5.04 9.10 -8.94
N GLN A 14 6.22 9.18 -8.31
CA GLN A 14 6.93 10.46 -8.19
C GLN A 14 7.27 11.04 -9.57
N GLU A 15 7.82 10.22 -10.47
CA GLU A 15 8.18 10.68 -11.81
C GLU A 15 6.94 11.07 -12.63
N HIS A 16 5.94 10.19 -12.69
CA HIS A 16 4.76 10.37 -13.53
C HIS A 16 3.91 11.56 -13.08
N LEU A 17 3.68 11.69 -11.77
CA LEU A 17 2.81 12.73 -11.22
C LEU A 17 3.45 14.11 -11.32
N LYS A 18 4.77 14.23 -11.27
CA LYS A 18 5.45 15.50 -11.55
C LYS A 18 5.10 16.00 -12.95
N HIS A 19 5.24 15.14 -13.96
CA HIS A 19 4.99 15.51 -15.36
C HIS A 19 3.52 15.85 -15.62
N ARG A 20 2.59 15.12 -15.01
CA ARG A 20 1.14 15.30 -15.21
C ARG A 20 0.55 16.45 -14.41
N LEU A 21 0.88 16.55 -13.11
CA LEU A 21 0.20 17.44 -12.18
C LEU A 21 0.93 18.76 -11.93
N LYS A 22 2.17 18.90 -12.42
CA LYS A 22 3.02 20.10 -12.24
C LYS A 22 3.08 20.59 -10.79
N THR A 23 2.92 19.68 -9.84
CA THR A 23 2.83 19.95 -8.40
C THR A 23 3.97 19.23 -7.69
N LYS A 24 4.52 19.85 -6.65
CA LYS A 24 5.57 19.21 -5.83
C LYS A 24 4.95 18.08 -5.02
N VAL A 25 5.58 16.90 -5.07
CA VAL A 25 5.19 15.73 -4.28
C VAL A 25 6.43 15.17 -3.60
N SER A 26 6.32 14.85 -2.32
CA SER A 26 7.40 14.22 -1.56
C SER A 26 7.44 12.72 -1.83
N TYR A 27 8.62 12.23 -2.22
CA TYR A 27 8.87 10.80 -2.39
C TYR A 27 8.69 10.02 -1.09
N LEU A 28 9.28 10.50 0.02
CA LEU A 28 9.16 9.82 1.32
C LEU A 28 7.73 9.82 1.85
N ALA A 29 6.94 10.84 1.51
CA ALA A 29 5.53 10.89 1.84
C ALA A 29 4.69 9.91 1.01
N ILE A 30 4.95 9.77 -0.30
CA ILE A 30 4.33 8.70 -1.11
C ILE A 30 4.65 7.36 -0.47
N LEU A 31 5.93 7.09 -0.23
CA LEU A 31 6.38 5.87 0.40
C LEU A 31 5.69 5.60 1.75
N LEU A 32 5.67 6.58 2.65
CA LEU A 32 4.99 6.43 3.93
C LEU A 32 3.49 6.19 3.75
N GLY A 33 2.86 6.85 2.77
CA GLY A 33 1.46 6.63 2.40
C GLY A 33 1.21 5.19 1.95
N CYS A 34 2.11 4.62 1.15
CA CYS A 34 2.07 3.23 0.70
C CYS A 34 2.30 2.21 1.83
N LEU A 35 2.78 2.61 3.00
CA LEU A 35 2.97 1.72 4.16
C LEU A 35 1.91 1.95 5.24
N LEU A 36 1.25 3.10 5.22
CA LEU A 36 0.37 3.58 6.27
C LEU A 36 -0.81 2.62 6.55
N PRO A 37 -1.56 2.11 5.55
CA PRO A 37 -2.72 1.26 5.83
C PRO A 37 -2.36 -0.02 6.58
N ASP A 38 -1.13 -0.50 6.39
CA ASP A 38 -0.62 -1.77 6.92
C ASP A 38 0.25 -1.61 8.19
N LEU A 39 0.61 -0.37 8.57
CA LEU A 39 1.57 -0.06 9.63
C LEU A 39 1.19 -0.69 10.99
N PHE A 40 -0.11 -0.84 11.25
CA PHE A 40 -0.65 -1.39 12.50
C PHE A 40 -1.35 -2.74 12.33
N THR A 41 -1.21 -3.36 11.16
CA THR A 41 -1.98 -4.57 10.81
C THR A 41 -1.10 -5.81 10.77
N LYS A 42 0.14 -5.71 10.25
CA LYS A 42 1.02 -6.87 10.03
C LYS A 42 1.28 -7.70 11.28
N LEU A 43 1.52 -7.06 12.43
CA LEU A 43 1.83 -7.75 13.67
C LEU A 43 0.60 -8.53 14.17
N PRO A 44 -0.60 -7.93 14.36
CA PRO A 44 -1.83 -8.67 14.61
C PRO A 44 -2.20 -9.75 13.59
N VAL A 45 -1.87 -9.53 12.31
CA VAL A 45 -2.24 -10.44 11.22
C VAL A 45 -1.38 -11.70 11.23
N TYR A 46 -0.05 -11.55 11.32
CA TYR A 46 0.87 -12.68 11.26
C TYR A 46 1.29 -13.21 12.62
N GLY A 47 1.05 -12.46 13.69
CA GLY A 47 1.57 -12.73 15.02
C GLY A 47 3.06 -12.43 15.16
N LEU A 48 3.51 -12.44 16.41
CA LEU A 48 4.90 -12.45 16.81
C LEU A 48 5.25 -13.82 17.39
N GLN A 49 6.14 -14.55 16.73
CA GLN A 49 6.59 -15.86 17.23
C GLN A 49 7.73 -15.69 18.23
N ILE A 50 7.56 -16.19 19.45
CA ILE A 50 8.60 -16.29 20.48
C ILE A 50 8.64 -17.74 20.97
N GLY A 51 9.64 -18.51 20.52
CA GLY A 51 9.68 -19.96 20.74
C GLY A 51 8.45 -20.63 20.12
N ASP A 52 7.74 -21.42 20.90
CA ASP A 52 6.50 -22.10 20.49
C ASP A 52 5.25 -21.24 20.67
N MET A 53 5.38 -20.02 21.20
CA MET A 53 4.26 -19.11 21.44
C MET A 53 4.05 -18.14 20.27
N THR A 54 2.81 -18.02 19.81
CA THR A 54 2.38 -16.93 18.93
C THR A 54 1.68 -15.86 19.75
N LEU A 55 2.30 -14.68 19.87
CA LEU A 55 1.74 -13.52 20.57
C LEU A 55 1.04 -12.58 19.59
N ILE A 56 0.00 -11.88 20.07
CA ILE A 56 -0.65 -10.77 19.34
C ILE A 56 -1.08 -11.22 17.94
N LYS A 57 -1.70 -12.39 17.81
CA LYS A 57 -2.32 -12.83 16.55
C LYS A 57 -3.84 -12.74 16.70
N ALA A 58 -4.50 -12.05 15.78
CA ALA A 58 -5.95 -11.98 15.72
C ALA A 58 -6.52 -13.39 15.42
N ALA A 59 -7.65 -13.71 16.04
CA ALA A 59 -8.34 -14.98 15.79
C ALA A 59 -8.77 -15.13 14.32
N GLU A 60 -9.22 -14.04 13.72
CA GLU A 60 -9.56 -13.95 12.29
C GLU A 60 -8.67 -12.86 11.64
N PRO A 61 -7.41 -13.17 11.26
CA PRO A 61 -6.45 -12.18 10.75
C PRO A 61 -6.98 -11.33 9.60
N TRP A 62 -7.69 -11.96 8.67
CA TRP A 62 -8.23 -11.32 7.48
C TRP A 62 -9.36 -10.32 7.83
N LYS A 63 -10.24 -10.67 8.76
CA LYS A 63 -11.32 -9.81 9.25
C LYS A 63 -10.78 -8.65 10.08
N TYR A 64 -9.77 -8.91 10.92
CA TYR A 64 -9.06 -7.84 11.62
C TYR A 64 -8.43 -6.88 10.62
N HIS A 65 -7.72 -7.39 9.62
CA HIS A 65 -6.98 -6.57 8.65
C HIS A 65 -7.88 -5.73 7.75
N ARG A 66 -8.89 -6.36 7.13
CA ARG A 66 -9.68 -5.78 6.04
C ARG A 66 -11.11 -5.47 6.42
N GLY A 67 -11.63 -6.07 7.49
CA GLY A 67 -13.04 -6.02 7.84
C GLY A 67 -13.41 -5.01 8.92
N TRP A 68 -14.70 -5.03 9.26
CA TRP A 68 -15.30 -4.28 10.36
C TRP A 68 -16.21 -5.21 11.20
N PRO A 69 -16.12 -5.23 12.54
CA PRO A 69 -15.15 -4.51 13.37
C PRO A 69 -13.73 -5.06 13.18
N GLY A 70 -12.77 -4.15 13.06
CA GLY A 70 -11.37 -4.42 12.70
C GLY A 70 -10.65 -3.11 12.37
N VAL A 71 -9.45 -3.21 11.80
CA VAL A 71 -8.69 -2.05 11.30
C VAL A 71 -8.88 -1.82 9.80
N GLY A 72 -9.82 -2.51 9.14
CA GLY A 72 -10.07 -2.34 7.70
C GLY A 72 -10.47 -0.93 7.27
N ALA A 73 -10.88 -0.07 8.20
CA ALA A 73 -11.09 1.35 7.95
C ALA A 73 -9.81 2.07 7.48
N THR A 74 -8.61 1.57 7.82
CA THR A 74 -7.34 2.13 7.34
C THR A 74 -7.16 1.94 5.83
N HIS A 75 -7.88 0.98 5.23
CA HIS A 75 -7.91 0.73 3.80
C HIS A 75 -9.07 1.42 3.06
N SER A 76 -9.52 2.57 3.57
CA SER A 76 -10.58 3.37 2.94
C SER A 76 -10.07 4.70 2.40
N LEU A 77 -10.66 5.19 1.30
CA LEU A 77 -10.24 6.44 0.66
C LEU A 77 -10.37 7.64 1.61
N LEU A 78 -11.46 7.67 2.40
CA LEU A 78 -11.73 8.77 3.32
C LEU A 78 -10.76 8.78 4.51
N PHE A 79 -10.39 7.61 5.05
CA PHE A 79 -9.38 7.54 6.10
C PHE A 79 -8.05 8.18 5.64
N ILE A 80 -7.60 7.84 4.44
CA ILE A 80 -6.37 8.41 3.87
C ILE A 80 -6.48 9.92 3.70
N VAL A 81 -7.63 10.44 3.24
CA VAL A 81 -7.88 11.89 3.15
C VAL A 81 -7.79 12.55 4.54
N LEU A 82 -8.44 11.98 5.55
CA LEU A 82 -8.44 12.54 6.89
C LEU A 82 -7.04 12.54 7.50
N PHE A 83 -6.28 11.46 7.33
CA PHE A 83 -4.90 11.37 7.79
C PHE A 83 -4.00 12.38 7.07
N ALA A 84 -4.09 12.48 5.74
CA ALA A 84 -3.33 13.46 4.96
C ALA A 84 -3.64 14.91 5.39
N LEU A 85 -4.90 15.23 5.69
CA LEU A 85 -5.31 16.55 6.20
C LEU A 85 -4.81 16.81 7.62
N LEU A 86 -4.78 15.80 8.49
CA LEU A 86 -4.19 15.90 9.82
C LEU A 86 -2.70 16.26 9.71
N ILE A 87 -1.97 15.57 8.82
CA ILE A 87 -0.56 15.87 8.56
C ILE A 87 -0.40 17.25 7.92
N LEU A 88 -1.29 17.66 7.01
CA LEU A 88 -1.28 19.00 6.44
C LEU A 88 -1.47 20.08 7.51
N ALA A 89 -2.41 19.89 8.44
CA ALA A 89 -2.66 20.81 9.54
C ALA A 89 -1.44 20.92 10.47
N TRP A 90 -0.78 19.80 10.75
CA TRP A 90 0.37 19.74 11.64
C TRP A 90 1.65 20.27 10.99
N LYS A 91 2.05 19.71 9.85
CA LYS A 91 3.33 20.00 9.17
C LYS A 91 3.27 21.22 8.27
N LYS A 92 2.07 21.66 7.86
CA LYS A 92 1.85 22.76 6.91
C LYS A 92 2.68 22.60 5.63
N ASN A 93 2.81 21.36 5.14
CA ASN A 93 3.59 21.02 3.96
C ASN A 93 2.68 20.30 2.94
N ARG A 94 2.44 20.97 1.80
CA ARG A 94 1.55 20.46 0.75
C ARG A 94 2.11 19.23 0.06
N ALA A 95 3.40 19.24 -0.25
CA ALA A 95 4.05 18.13 -0.96
C ALA A 95 4.02 16.84 -0.13
N TRP A 96 4.14 16.97 1.20
CA TRP A 96 4.02 15.85 2.13
C TRP A 96 2.60 15.33 2.27
N ALA A 97 1.63 16.21 2.52
CA ALA A 97 0.23 15.80 2.64
C ALA A 97 -0.28 15.15 1.35
N PHE A 98 0.07 15.72 0.20
CA PHE A 98 -0.34 15.19 -1.08
C PHE A 98 0.38 13.88 -1.43
N GLY A 99 1.68 13.74 -1.08
CA GLY A 99 2.38 12.48 -1.22
C GLY A 99 1.74 11.35 -0.41
N LEU A 100 1.41 11.61 0.87
CA LEU A 100 0.71 10.64 1.72
C LEU A 100 -0.64 10.22 1.14
N LEU A 101 -1.41 11.18 0.61
CA LEU A 101 -2.69 10.91 -0.04
C LEU A 101 -2.52 9.96 -1.23
N LEU A 102 -1.57 10.28 -2.11
CA LEU A 102 -1.31 9.51 -3.33
C LEU A 102 -0.81 8.10 -3.02
N GLY A 103 0.15 7.96 -2.10
CA GLY A 103 0.65 6.65 -1.69
C GLY A 103 -0.41 5.82 -0.99
N GLY A 104 -1.18 6.42 -0.08
CA GLY A 104 -2.27 5.73 0.61
C GLY A 104 -3.39 5.29 -0.34
N TRP A 105 -3.74 6.11 -1.33
CA TRP A 105 -4.70 5.71 -2.37
C TRP A 105 -4.15 4.61 -3.27
N ALA A 106 -2.89 4.70 -3.70
CA ALA A 106 -2.24 3.64 -4.49
C ALA A 106 -2.25 2.30 -3.74
N HIS A 107 -1.98 2.32 -2.43
CA HIS A 107 -2.05 1.16 -1.55
C HIS A 107 -3.43 0.50 -1.58
N VAL A 108 -4.47 1.24 -1.19
CA VAL A 108 -5.82 0.67 -1.02
C VAL A 108 -6.44 0.24 -2.34
N LEU A 109 -6.10 0.91 -3.45
CA LEU A 109 -6.54 0.52 -4.79
C LEU A 109 -5.82 -0.75 -5.26
N THR A 110 -4.52 -0.87 -5.02
CA THR A 110 -3.77 -2.11 -5.32
C THR A 110 -4.31 -3.29 -4.50
N ASP A 111 -4.71 -3.04 -3.26
CA ASP A 111 -5.30 -4.06 -2.42
C ASP A 111 -6.69 -4.53 -2.87
N CYS A 112 -7.39 -3.76 -3.72
CA CYS A 112 -8.62 -4.22 -4.37
C CYS A 112 -8.38 -5.34 -5.37
N PHE A 113 -7.13 -5.66 -5.72
CA PHE A 113 -6.83 -6.75 -6.65
C PHE A 113 -6.70 -8.11 -5.97
N ASP A 114 -6.58 -8.17 -4.64
CA ASP A 114 -6.59 -9.45 -3.93
C ASP A 114 -8.02 -10.01 -3.76
N SER A 115 -8.16 -11.27 -3.35
CA SER A 115 -9.45 -11.96 -3.21
C SER A 115 -10.40 -11.32 -2.19
N VAL A 116 -9.89 -10.63 -1.17
CA VAL A 116 -10.71 -9.97 -0.15
C VAL A 116 -11.05 -8.53 -0.51
N GLY A 117 -10.11 -7.81 -1.11
CA GLY A 117 -10.28 -6.41 -1.43
C GLY A 117 -10.28 -5.48 -0.21
N THR A 118 -10.85 -4.28 -0.37
CA THR A 118 -10.87 -3.26 0.69
C THR A 118 -12.24 -2.58 0.81
N MET A 119 -12.55 -2.05 2.01
CA MET A 119 -13.73 -1.21 2.25
C MET A 119 -13.50 0.22 1.75
N LEU A 120 -13.35 0.41 0.43
CA LEU A 120 -12.98 1.69 -0.19
C LEU A 120 -13.81 2.88 0.29
N PHE A 121 -15.11 2.68 0.51
CA PHE A 121 -16.07 3.73 0.86
C PHE A 121 -16.54 3.72 2.32
N PHE A 122 -15.80 3.05 3.21
CA PHE A 122 -16.01 3.20 4.65
C PHE A 122 -15.92 4.70 5.06
N PRO A 123 -16.76 5.19 6.00
CA PRO A 123 -17.69 4.46 6.87
C PRO A 123 -19.11 4.30 6.32
N PHE A 124 -19.39 4.71 5.09
CA PHE A 124 -20.76 4.71 4.55
C PHE A 124 -21.25 3.31 4.17
N THR A 125 -20.31 2.42 3.88
CA THR A 125 -20.58 1.01 3.63
C THR A 125 -19.39 0.19 4.10
N THR A 126 -19.66 -1.04 4.55
CA THR A 126 -18.64 -2.06 4.84
C THR A 126 -18.40 -2.97 3.64
N GLN A 127 -18.88 -2.61 2.45
CA GLN A 127 -18.69 -3.39 1.24
C GLN A 127 -17.22 -3.40 0.80
N HIS A 128 -16.69 -4.60 0.59
CA HIS A 128 -15.39 -4.81 0.00
C HIS A 128 -15.45 -4.75 -1.52
N TYR A 129 -14.44 -4.11 -2.10
CA TYR A 129 -14.22 -4.05 -3.53
C TYR A 129 -13.00 -4.89 -3.86
N SER A 130 -13.24 -5.96 -4.61
CA SER A 130 -12.26 -6.97 -4.96
C SER A 130 -12.41 -7.30 -6.44
N THR A 131 -11.29 -7.36 -7.17
CA THR A 131 -11.26 -8.00 -8.48
C THR A 131 -10.99 -9.49 -8.34
N GLY A 132 -10.32 -9.93 -7.28
CA GLY A 132 -9.96 -11.33 -7.04
C GLY A 132 -8.78 -11.83 -7.86
N MET A 133 -7.91 -10.96 -8.35
CA MET A 133 -6.79 -11.32 -9.22
C MET A 133 -5.81 -12.31 -8.57
N TRP A 134 -5.58 -12.22 -7.26
CA TRP A 134 -4.74 -13.17 -6.52
C TRP A 134 -5.28 -13.47 -5.12
N ALA A 135 -4.84 -14.57 -4.53
CA ALA A 135 -5.29 -14.99 -3.20
C ALA A 135 -4.80 -14.05 -2.09
N TYR A 136 -5.69 -13.70 -1.17
CA TYR A 136 -5.32 -13.19 0.14
C TYR A 136 -5.45 -14.31 1.18
N ALA A 137 -4.35 -14.72 1.81
CA ALA A 137 -4.28 -15.96 2.60
C ALA A 137 -3.62 -15.74 3.97
N ALA A 138 -3.97 -14.64 4.65
CA ALA A 138 -3.33 -14.25 5.90
C ALA A 138 -3.39 -15.31 7.02
N GLN A 139 -4.42 -16.17 7.04
CA GLN A 139 -4.53 -17.24 8.02
C GLN A 139 -3.49 -18.34 7.85
N ALA A 140 -3.00 -18.56 6.62
CA ALA A 140 -1.88 -19.45 6.33
C ALA A 140 -0.54 -18.91 6.88
N GLY A 141 -0.57 -17.77 7.57
CA GLY A 141 0.59 -17.11 8.15
C GLY A 141 1.43 -16.40 7.10
N ARG A 142 2.51 -15.75 7.57
CA ARG A 142 3.38 -14.92 6.72
C ARG A 142 3.92 -15.68 5.51
N TYR A 143 4.40 -16.90 5.75
CA TYR A 143 5.05 -17.72 4.74
C TYR A 143 4.06 -18.36 3.77
N GLY A 144 2.89 -18.81 4.25
CA GLY A 144 1.82 -19.32 3.38
C GLY A 144 1.26 -18.24 2.47
N ASP A 145 0.94 -17.06 3.03
CA ASP A 145 0.42 -15.91 2.28
C ASP A 145 1.44 -15.40 1.25
N ALA A 146 2.71 -15.27 1.62
CA ALA A 146 3.78 -14.92 0.68
C ALA A 146 3.93 -15.97 -0.43
N SER A 147 3.94 -17.26 -0.07
CA SER A 147 4.07 -18.33 -1.07
C SER A 147 2.94 -18.29 -2.08
N ALA A 148 1.69 -18.12 -1.62
CA ALA A 148 0.53 -18.04 -2.50
C ALA A 148 0.59 -16.81 -3.42
N TYR A 149 1.01 -15.66 -2.88
CA TYR A 149 1.18 -14.43 -3.65
C TYR A 149 2.23 -14.59 -4.76
N PHE A 150 3.43 -15.04 -4.43
CA PHE A 150 4.53 -15.21 -5.40
C PHE A 150 4.39 -16.42 -6.32
N SER A 151 3.37 -17.26 -6.08
CA SER A 151 3.00 -18.37 -6.96
C SER A 151 1.82 -18.05 -7.88
N SER A 152 1.35 -16.80 -7.91
CA SER A 152 0.20 -16.37 -8.70
C SER A 152 0.40 -14.98 -9.31
N PHE A 153 -0.67 -14.40 -9.86
CA PHE A 153 -0.64 -13.05 -10.44
C PHE A 153 -0.16 -11.96 -9.47
N GLY A 154 -0.16 -12.19 -8.15
CA GLY A 154 0.47 -11.30 -7.19
C GLY A 154 1.99 -11.12 -7.47
N GLY A 155 2.71 -12.22 -7.67
CA GLY A 155 4.13 -12.16 -8.04
C GLY A 155 4.37 -11.47 -9.39
N VAL A 156 3.46 -11.64 -10.35
CA VAL A 156 3.49 -10.93 -11.64
C VAL A 156 3.26 -9.43 -11.46
N TRP A 157 2.36 -9.05 -10.56
CA TRP A 157 2.08 -7.65 -10.23
C TRP A 157 3.32 -6.95 -9.67
N ASP A 158 4.03 -7.56 -8.72
CA ASP A 158 5.27 -6.99 -8.19
C ASP A 158 6.37 -6.93 -9.26
N PHE A 159 6.47 -7.96 -10.11
CA PHE A 159 7.41 -7.96 -11.22
C PHE A 159 7.11 -6.88 -12.26
N LEU A 160 5.85 -6.60 -12.54
CA LEU A 160 5.43 -5.48 -13.40
C LEU A 160 5.96 -4.15 -12.85
N TRP A 161 5.77 -3.88 -11.57
CA TRP A 161 6.28 -2.65 -10.94
C TRP A 161 7.80 -2.56 -10.98
N LEU A 162 8.50 -3.69 -10.81
CA LEU A 162 9.95 -3.75 -11.00
C LEU A 162 10.36 -3.37 -12.43
N CYS A 163 9.70 -3.96 -13.45
CA CYS A 163 9.96 -3.63 -14.85
C CYS A 163 9.68 -2.16 -15.16
N LEU A 164 8.59 -1.59 -14.62
CA LEU A 164 8.26 -0.17 -14.80
C LEU A 164 9.31 0.74 -14.17
N ALA A 165 9.78 0.42 -12.96
CA ALA A 165 10.84 1.19 -12.30
C ALA A 165 12.17 1.09 -13.05
N LEU A 166 12.54 -0.10 -13.54
CA LEU A 166 13.74 -0.32 -14.35
C LEU A 166 13.67 0.36 -15.72
N GLY A 167 12.47 0.50 -16.29
CA GLY A 167 12.22 1.25 -17.53
C GLY A 167 12.47 2.76 -17.41
N GLY A 168 12.55 3.27 -16.18
CA GLY A 168 12.86 4.68 -15.87
C GLY A 168 14.23 4.88 -15.21
N PRO A 169 15.36 4.43 -15.79
CA PRO A 169 16.65 4.37 -15.09
C PRO A 169 17.17 5.72 -14.57
N LYS A 170 16.67 6.84 -15.15
CA LYS A 170 16.99 8.19 -14.69
C LYS A 170 16.65 8.43 -13.22
N VAL A 171 15.60 7.78 -12.69
CA VAL A 171 15.15 7.96 -11.30
C VAL A 171 16.21 7.50 -10.28
N PHE A 172 17.13 6.63 -10.70
CA PHE A 172 18.21 6.15 -9.85
C PHE A 172 19.47 7.02 -9.93
N THR A 173 19.53 8.05 -10.79
CA THR A 173 20.73 8.87 -10.95
C THR A 173 20.92 9.85 -9.80
N ARG A 174 22.18 10.18 -9.50
CA ARG A 174 22.51 11.24 -8.52
C ARG A 174 21.88 12.58 -8.91
N LYS A 175 21.89 12.88 -10.22
CA LYS A 175 21.29 14.10 -10.78
C LYS A 175 19.81 14.19 -10.45
N PHE A 176 19.03 13.14 -10.76
CA PHE A 176 17.61 13.11 -10.45
C PHE A 176 17.35 13.23 -8.94
N PHE A 177 18.11 12.51 -8.11
CA PHE A 177 17.97 12.63 -6.67
C PHE A 177 18.17 14.08 -6.17
N ARG A 178 19.24 14.74 -6.62
CA ARG A 178 19.59 16.10 -6.20
C ARG A 178 18.63 17.17 -6.76
N GLU A 179 18.22 17.04 -8.01
CA GLU A 179 17.40 18.06 -8.70
C GLU A 179 15.90 17.85 -8.50
N GLU A 180 15.47 16.62 -8.24
CA GLU A 180 14.05 16.25 -8.23
C GLU A 180 13.56 15.71 -6.90
N ILE A 181 14.32 14.85 -6.22
CA ILE A 181 13.86 14.23 -4.98
C ILE A 181 14.05 15.19 -3.81
N VAL A 182 15.29 15.64 -3.56
CA VAL A 182 15.64 16.47 -2.41
C VAL A 182 14.88 17.80 -2.38
N PRO A 183 14.75 18.57 -3.49
CA PRO A 183 14.10 19.88 -3.44
C PRO A 183 12.57 19.82 -3.24
N ASN A 184 11.96 18.67 -3.51
CA ASN A 184 10.52 18.47 -3.38
C ASN A 184 10.12 17.79 -2.05
N ASP A 185 11.10 17.44 -1.21
CA ASP A 185 10.87 16.71 0.02
C ASP A 185 11.76 17.20 1.17
N SER A 186 11.15 18.00 2.04
CA SER A 186 11.82 18.62 3.19
C SER A 186 12.38 17.60 4.20
N ALA A 187 11.93 16.34 4.17
CA ALA A 187 12.45 15.32 5.07
C ALA A 187 13.93 15.01 4.80
N TRP A 188 14.41 15.13 3.56
CA TRP A 188 15.85 14.98 3.25
C TRP A 188 16.68 16.09 3.87
N ALA A 189 16.22 17.34 3.78
CA ALA A 189 16.88 18.47 4.45
C ALA A 189 16.89 18.27 5.98
N TRP A 190 15.81 17.75 6.56
CA TRP A 190 15.77 17.41 7.97
C TRP A 190 16.77 16.30 8.33
N LEU A 191 16.85 15.22 7.55
CA LEU A 191 17.81 14.13 7.75
C LEU A 191 19.26 14.63 7.67
N GLN A 192 19.55 15.45 6.66
CA GLN A 192 20.85 16.09 6.49
C GLN A 192 21.20 16.95 7.69
N ASN A 193 20.29 17.80 8.17
CA ASN A 193 20.57 18.70 9.28
C ASN A 193 20.64 17.98 10.63
N ARG A 194 19.73 17.02 10.88
CA ARG A 194 19.60 16.34 12.17
C ARG A 194 20.69 15.29 12.40
N PHE A 195 21.02 14.52 11.37
CA PHE A 195 21.96 13.40 11.43
C PHE A 195 23.26 13.66 10.68
N ARG A 196 23.45 14.86 10.10
CA ARG A 196 24.63 15.22 9.31
C ARG A 196 24.88 14.25 8.14
N MET A 197 23.80 13.72 7.57
CA MET A 197 23.91 12.78 6.45
C MET A 197 24.48 13.47 5.21
N SER A 198 25.52 12.87 4.63
CA SER A 198 26.06 13.34 3.34
C SER A 198 25.05 13.09 2.21
N GLU A 199 25.18 13.81 1.09
CA GLU A 199 24.38 13.54 -0.11
C GLU A 199 24.52 12.09 -0.57
N THR A 200 25.75 11.54 -0.49
CA THR A 200 26.03 10.14 -0.81
C THR A 200 25.25 9.17 0.08
N THR A 201 25.20 9.44 1.39
CA THR A 201 24.43 8.63 2.35
C THR A 201 22.93 8.69 2.05
N MET A 202 22.39 9.88 1.80
CA MET A 202 20.96 10.03 1.48
C MET A 202 20.61 9.38 0.14
N LEU A 203 21.46 9.52 -0.87
CA LEU A 203 21.30 8.84 -2.16
C LEU A 203 21.36 7.32 -2.00
N ALA A 204 22.25 6.81 -1.14
CA ALA A 204 22.33 5.39 -0.84
C ALA A 204 21.04 4.91 -0.16
N LEU A 205 20.48 5.64 0.81
CA LEU A 205 19.18 5.32 1.43
C LEU A 205 18.05 5.32 0.40
N TYR A 206 17.98 6.35 -0.44
CA TYR A 206 17.00 6.46 -1.51
C TYR A 206 17.08 5.28 -2.48
N ARG A 207 18.28 4.80 -2.84
CA ARG A 207 18.44 3.63 -3.72
C ARG A 207 18.29 2.29 -3.00
N ALA A 208 18.66 2.22 -1.72
CA ALA A 208 18.58 1.00 -0.92
C ALA A 208 17.14 0.51 -0.82
N TYR A 209 16.17 1.43 -0.82
CA TYR A 209 14.76 1.06 -0.78
C TYR A 209 14.31 0.34 -2.07
N PHE A 210 14.74 0.80 -3.25
CA PHE A 210 14.55 0.08 -4.51
C PHE A 210 15.22 -1.30 -4.49
N VAL A 211 16.48 -1.36 -4.06
CA VAL A 211 17.23 -2.62 -3.96
C VAL A 211 16.52 -3.58 -3.01
N TYR A 212 16.05 -3.09 -1.86
CA TYR A 212 15.28 -3.88 -0.90
C TYR A 212 14.00 -4.44 -1.53
N GLY A 213 13.20 -3.60 -2.21
CA GLY A 213 11.99 -4.05 -2.92
C GLY A 213 12.29 -5.10 -3.99
N GLY A 214 13.27 -4.85 -4.86
CA GLY A 214 13.70 -5.81 -5.87
C GLY A 214 14.19 -7.14 -5.28
N CYS A 215 15.07 -7.08 -4.27
CA CYS A 215 15.55 -8.27 -3.58
C CYS A 215 14.44 -9.02 -2.86
N ARG A 216 13.39 -8.35 -2.34
CA ARG A 216 12.24 -9.02 -1.74
C ARG A 216 11.48 -9.86 -2.75
N ILE A 217 11.25 -9.35 -3.96
CA ILE A 217 10.56 -10.11 -5.02
C ILE A 217 11.30 -11.41 -5.31
N PHE A 218 12.60 -11.32 -5.62
CA PHE A 218 13.39 -12.49 -5.93
C PHE A 218 13.60 -13.39 -4.72
N GLY A 219 13.81 -12.82 -3.53
CA GLY A 219 14.00 -13.55 -2.29
C GLY A 219 12.77 -14.39 -1.91
N TRP A 220 11.58 -13.78 -1.95
CA TRP A 220 10.33 -14.52 -1.70
C TRP A 220 10.02 -15.52 -2.79
N PHE A 221 10.24 -15.18 -4.06
CA PHE A 221 10.04 -16.12 -5.16
C PHE A 221 11.00 -17.32 -5.04
N ILE A 222 12.29 -17.09 -4.83
CA ILE A 222 13.29 -18.15 -4.60
C ILE A 222 12.93 -18.97 -3.37
N TRP A 223 12.54 -18.32 -2.27
CA TRP A 223 12.13 -19.06 -1.08
C TRP A 223 10.91 -19.94 -1.38
N ALA A 224 9.84 -19.36 -1.91
CA ALA A 224 8.59 -20.07 -2.20
C ALA A 224 8.78 -21.21 -3.20
N ARG A 225 9.64 -21.01 -4.22
CA ARG A 225 9.79 -21.91 -5.35
C ARG A 225 10.97 -22.85 -5.24
N LEU A 226 11.98 -22.56 -4.42
CA LEU A 226 13.21 -23.35 -4.36
C LEU A 226 13.52 -23.91 -2.97
N ILE A 227 13.22 -23.17 -1.91
CA ILE A 227 13.68 -23.48 -0.54
C ILE A 227 12.54 -24.00 0.34
N ASN A 228 11.30 -23.58 0.07
CA ASN A 228 10.13 -23.91 0.88
C ASN A 228 10.01 -25.44 1.05
N PRO A 229 9.99 -25.95 2.30
CA PRO A 229 9.83 -27.40 2.56
C PRO A 229 8.58 -28.01 1.92
N GLU A 230 7.54 -27.21 1.67
CA GLU A 230 6.28 -27.62 1.03
C GLU A 230 6.27 -27.42 -0.49
N ARG A 231 7.41 -27.11 -1.13
CA ARG A 231 7.55 -26.82 -2.57
C ARG A 231 6.96 -27.92 -3.48
N GLY A 232 6.83 -29.16 -3.02
CA GLY A 232 6.23 -30.27 -3.76
C GLY A 232 4.70 -30.29 -3.81
N THR A 233 4.04 -29.59 -2.89
CA THR A 233 2.57 -29.46 -2.85
C THR A 233 2.09 -28.09 -3.33
N GLN A 234 2.96 -27.07 -3.24
CA GLN A 234 2.63 -25.71 -3.60
C GLN A 234 3.04 -25.40 -5.05
N THR A 235 2.14 -25.58 -6.01
CA THR A 235 2.37 -25.31 -7.44
C THR A 235 2.19 -23.83 -7.81
N LEU A 236 2.73 -23.43 -8.97
CA LEU A 236 2.38 -22.16 -9.60
C LEU A 236 0.92 -22.25 -10.09
N ASP A 237 0.16 -21.19 -9.85
CA ASP A 237 -1.23 -21.08 -10.27
C ASP A 237 -1.52 -19.68 -10.82
N TRP A 238 -1.76 -19.62 -12.13
CA TRP A 238 -2.12 -18.42 -12.88
C TRP A 238 -3.63 -18.30 -13.10
N SER A 239 -4.42 -19.02 -12.31
CA SER A 239 -5.85 -18.81 -12.26
C SER A 239 -6.19 -17.54 -11.46
N TRP A 240 -7.33 -16.97 -11.81
CA TRP A 240 -7.89 -15.84 -11.09
C TRP A 240 -8.34 -16.31 -9.70
N GLY A 241 -7.89 -15.64 -8.65
CA GLY A 241 -8.12 -16.05 -7.25
C GLY A 241 -6.93 -16.77 -6.61
N GLY A 242 -5.87 -17.05 -7.38
CA GLY A 242 -4.63 -17.67 -6.89
C GLY A 242 -4.79 -19.14 -6.48
N PRO A 243 -3.74 -19.75 -5.91
CA PRO A 243 -3.63 -21.19 -5.76
C PRO A 243 -4.63 -21.82 -4.80
N ASP A 244 -5.24 -22.93 -5.19
CA ASP A 244 -6.20 -23.67 -4.35
C ASP A 244 -5.58 -24.43 -3.17
N TRP A 245 -4.26 -24.64 -3.18
CA TRP A 245 -3.56 -25.35 -2.11
C TRP A 245 -3.37 -24.49 -0.84
N VAL A 246 -3.63 -23.18 -0.90
CA VAL A 246 -3.54 -22.30 0.27
C VAL A 246 -4.91 -22.13 0.93
N ASP A 247 -4.92 -22.03 2.25
CA ASP A 247 -6.09 -21.58 2.99
C ASP A 247 -6.34 -20.09 2.69
N LYS A 248 -7.27 -19.82 1.77
CA LYS A 248 -7.67 -18.49 1.28
C LYS A 248 -8.66 -17.85 2.23
N ALA A 249 -8.52 -16.56 2.51
CA ALA A 249 -9.50 -15.84 3.32
C ALA A 249 -10.90 -16.00 2.72
N PRO A 250 -11.94 -16.17 3.56
CA PRO A 250 -13.30 -16.30 3.06
C PRO A 250 -13.74 -15.04 2.33
N ASP A 251 -14.67 -15.17 1.39
CA ASP A 251 -15.19 -14.04 0.64
C ASP A 251 -15.91 -13.04 1.55
N PHE A 252 -15.59 -11.75 1.37
CA PHE A 252 -16.14 -10.62 2.13
C PHE A 252 -17.34 -9.94 1.48
N GLN A 253 -17.95 -10.56 0.46
CA GLN A 253 -19.09 -9.95 -0.21
C GLN A 253 -20.23 -9.74 0.80
N THR A 254 -20.58 -8.47 1.01
CA THR A 254 -21.64 -8.06 1.95
C THR A 254 -23.01 -7.97 1.28
N ALA A 255 -23.05 -8.01 -0.06
CA ALA A 255 -24.29 -7.97 -0.82
C ALA A 255 -24.50 -9.28 -1.58
N ASP A 256 -25.57 -10.00 -1.22
CA ASP A 256 -25.94 -11.28 -1.85
C ASP A 256 -26.52 -11.11 -3.27
N THR A 257 -26.73 -9.87 -3.72
CA THR A 257 -27.31 -9.55 -5.03
C THR A 257 -26.59 -8.40 -5.71
N TRP A 258 -26.58 -8.39 -7.04
CA TRP A 258 -26.08 -7.26 -7.84
C TRP A 258 -26.79 -5.94 -7.53
N ALA A 259 -28.10 -5.97 -7.29
CA ALA A 259 -28.85 -4.78 -6.90
C ALA A 259 -28.38 -4.22 -5.55
N GLY A 260 -28.16 -5.10 -4.57
CA GLY A 260 -27.58 -4.72 -3.28
C GLY A 260 -26.17 -4.16 -3.43
N PHE A 261 -25.33 -4.80 -4.24
CA PHE A 261 -23.95 -4.35 -4.50
C PHE A 261 -23.93 -2.96 -5.12
N ILE A 262 -24.76 -2.71 -6.14
CA ILE A 262 -24.88 -1.40 -6.80
C ILE A 262 -25.44 -0.36 -5.83
N GLY A 263 -26.46 -0.72 -5.04
CA GLY A 263 -27.04 0.17 -4.04
C GLY A 263 -26.02 0.62 -2.98
N GLN A 264 -25.28 -0.32 -2.40
CA GLN A 264 -24.21 -0.04 -1.43
C GLN A 264 -23.06 0.76 -2.05
N THR A 265 -22.73 0.49 -3.32
CA THR A 265 -21.76 1.27 -4.09
C THR A 265 -22.21 2.71 -4.25
N ALA A 266 -23.48 2.93 -4.64
CA ALA A 266 -24.04 4.27 -4.81
C ALA A 266 -24.06 5.05 -3.49
N ILE A 267 -24.46 4.41 -2.39
CA ILE A 267 -24.41 5.00 -1.04
C ILE A 267 -22.98 5.36 -0.66
N GLY A 268 -22.03 4.43 -0.86
CA GLY A 268 -20.62 4.62 -0.56
C GLY A 268 -20.00 5.79 -1.34
N ILE A 269 -20.19 5.80 -2.67
CA ILE A 269 -19.69 6.88 -3.55
C ILE A 269 -20.31 8.21 -3.15
N ALA A 270 -21.63 8.28 -2.95
CA ALA A 270 -22.32 9.51 -2.57
C ALA A 270 -21.80 10.03 -1.22
N GLY A 271 -21.74 9.17 -0.21
CA GLY A 271 -21.26 9.53 1.13
C GLY A 271 -19.82 10.04 1.10
N VAL A 272 -18.90 9.28 0.48
CA VAL A 272 -17.49 9.67 0.37
C VAL A 272 -17.35 10.98 -0.41
N SER A 273 -18.04 11.14 -1.54
CA SER A 273 -17.93 12.34 -2.37
C SER A 273 -18.44 13.58 -1.63
N VAL A 274 -19.60 13.49 -0.97
CA VAL A 274 -20.15 14.59 -0.19
C VAL A 274 -19.24 14.92 0.99
N SER A 275 -18.73 13.93 1.71
CA SER A 275 -17.78 14.15 2.81
C SER A 275 -16.50 14.80 2.33
N MET A 276 -15.86 14.30 1.27
CA MET A 276 -14.66 14.90 0.71
C MET A 276 -14.92 16.36 0.28
N TRP A 277 -16.07 16.63 -0.36
CA TRP A 277 -16.46 17.99 -0.75
C TRP A 277 -16.64 18.91 0.47
N LEU A 278 -17.37 18.46 1.49
CA LEU A 278 -17.59 19.21 2.73
C LEU A 278 -16.27 19.47 3.47
N ILE A 279 -15.46 18.43 3.66
CA ILE A 279 -14.15 18.52 4.32
C ILE A 279 -13.27 19.53 3.59
N TRP A 280 -13.21 19.47 2.26
CA TRP A 280 -12.44 20.42 1.46
C TRP A 280 -12.97 21.85 1.60
N ARG A 281 -14.30 22.04 1.51
CA ARG A 281 -14.96 23.34 1.61
C ARG A 281 -14.75 24.01 2.97
N LEU A 282 -14.91 23.24 4.05
CA LEU A 282 -14.94 23.75 5.42
C LEU A 282 -13.54 23.93 6.00
N VAL A 283 -12.63 22.99 5.72
CA VAL A 283 -11.32 22.91 6.38
C VAL A 283 -10.18 22.80 5.38
N GLY A 284 -10.24 21.84 4.45
CA GLY A 284 -9.13 21.46 3.58
C GLY A 284 -8.56 22.62 2.76
N ARG A 285 -9.42 23.45 2.15
CA ARG A 285 -9.01 24.62 1.36
C ARG A 285 -8.23 25.64 2.18
N ARG A 286 -8.65 25.89 3.42
CA ARG A 286 -7.99 26.84 4.32
C ARG A 286 -6.64 26.30 4.78
N LEU A 287 -6.57 25.01 5.13
CA LEU A 287 -5.31 24.34 5.47
C LEU A 287 -4.33 24.37 4.30
N TRP A 288 -4.81 24.04 3.10
CA TRP A 288 -4.02 24.06 1.88
C TRP A 288 -3.46 25.45 1.60
N ALA A 289 -4.29 26.48 1.63
CA ALA A 289 -3.87 27.87 1.39
C ALA A 289 -2.78 28.34 2.37
N ARG A 290 -2.81 27.87 3.63
CA ARG A 290 -1.84 28.22 4.68
C ARG A 290 -0.55 27.39 4.67
N ALA A 291 -0.56 26.24 4.00
CA ALA A 291 0.59 25.36 3.89
C ALA A 291 1.56 25.83 2.79
N HIS A 292 2.83 25.44 2.93
CA HIS A 292 3.91 25.73 1.99
C HIS A 292 4.11 24.58 0.98
#